data_AF-G7LX06-F1
#
_entry.id   AF-G7LX06-F1
#
_cell.length_a   1.000
_cell.length_b   1.000
_cell.length_c   1.000
_cell.angle_alpha   90.00
_cell.angle_beta   90.00
_cell.angle_gamma   90.00
#
_symmetry.space_group_name_H-M   'P 1'
#
loop_
_entity.id
_entity.type
_entity.pdbx_description
1 polymer ?
#
loop_
_entity_poly.entity_id
_entity_poly.type
_entity_poly.pdbx_seq_one_letter_code
_entity_poly.pdbx_strand_id
1 'polypeptide(L)'
;MSESVKPDYVDVDYDGLPIYQDPPVAEPLHMTTLSKEERAWVKKVNDLLAKCPSKRLGFYTIGDAYVEIYDRTLEDEINDQMDSGKAGDFCIAVQHVDAALGTLNFPAAVHSTAG
;
A
#
# COMPACT_ATOMS: atom_id res chain seq x y z
N MET A 1 54.61 -28.26 4.99
CA MET A 1 53.50 -28.88 5.74
C MET A 1 52.22 -28.34 5.12
N SER A 2 51.53 -29.13 4.31
CA SER A 2 50.26 -28.74 3.70
C SER A 2 49.18 -28.80 4.78
N GLU A 3 48.65 -27.64 5.16
CA GLU A 3 47.54 -27.53 6.09
C GLU A 3 46.24 -27.78 5.32
N SER A 4 45.63 -28.93 5.56
CA SER A 4 44.35 -29.32 4.96
C SER A 4 43.24 -28.45 5.55
N VAL A 5 42.72 -27.51 4.77
CA VAL A 5 41.47 -26.79 5.10
C VAL A 5 40.33 -27.80 5.09
N LYS A 6 39.70 -28.03 6.25
CA LYS A 6 38.49 -28.85 6.34
C LYS A 6 37.32 -28.04 5.74
N PRO A 7 36.51 -28.61 4.85
CA PRO A 7 35.36 -27.88 4.31
C PRO A 7 34.33 -27.64 5.43
N ASP A 8 33.80 -26.42 5.45
CA ASP A 8 32.71 -26.02 6.33
C ASP A 8 31.51 -26.94 6.07
N TYR A 9 31.09 -27.68 7.10
CA TYR A 9 30.02 -28.67 6.98
C TYR A 9 28.70 -27.92 6.84
N VAL A 10 28.19 -27.83 5.62
CA VAL A 10 26.82 -27.37 5.36
C VAL A 10 25.93 -28.57 5.62
N ASP A 11 25.03 -28.48 6.59
CA ASP A 11 24.01 -29.51 6.75
C ASP A 11 23.17 -29.54 5.46
N VAL A 12 23.02 -30.74 4.91
CA VAL A 12 22.27 -30.98 3.69
C VAL A 12 21.09 -31.90 3.97
N ASP A 13 20.01 -31.74 3.21
CA ASP A 13 18.88 -32.65 3.25
C ASP A 13 19.21 -34.01 2.61
N TYR A 14 18.20 -34.89 2.54
CA TYR A 14 18.34 -36.23 1.96
C TYR A 14 18.80 -36.19 0.48
N ASP A 15 18.53 -35.10 -0.23
CA ASP A 15 18.87 -34.90 -1.64
C ASP A 15 20.18 -34.11 -1.82
N GLY A 16 20.89 -33.79 -0.72
CA GLY A 16 22.18 -33.10 -0.76
C GLY A 16 22.07 -31.58 -0.96
N LEU A 17 20.88 -31.00 -0.77
CA LEU A 17 20.66 -29.55 -0.84
C LEU A 17 20.87 -28.88 0.52
N PRO A 18 21.39 -27.64 0.58
CA PRO A 18 21.59 -26.93 1.85
C PRO A 18 20.26 -26.78 2.59
N ILE A 19 20.20 -27.21 3.86
CA ILE A 19 19.07 -26.85 4.70
C ILE A 19 19.16 -25.37 5.07
N TYR A 20 18.40 -24.54 4.36
CA TYR A 20 18.18 -23.16 4.78
C TYR A 20 17.33 -23.18 6.04
N GLN A 21 17.92 -22.82 7.19
CA GLN A 21 17.11 -22.45 8.36
C GLN A 21 16.30 -21.22 7.96
N ASP A 22 14.97 -21.33 8.04
CA ASP A 22 14.10 -20.16 7.91
C ASP A 22 14.60 -19.08 8.87
N PRO A 23 14.75 -17.82 8.41
CA PRO A 23 15.13 -16.74 9.29
C PRO A 23 14.13 -16.65 10.45
N PRO A 24 14.58 -16.28 11.66
CA PRO A 24 13.70 -16.16 12.82
C PRO A 24 12.50 -15.29 12.44
N VAL A 25 11.31 -15.82 12.71
CA VAL A 25 10.01 -15.19 12.45
C VAL A 25 10.10 -13.73 12.88
N ALA A 26 9.92 -12.81 11.93
CA ALA A 26 10.06 -11.37 12.17
C ALA A 26 9.27 -10.98 13.43
N GLU A 27 9.94 -10.31 14.38
CA GLU A 27 9.28 -9.80 15.58
C GLU A 27 8.08 -8.92 15.18
N PRO A 28 6.95 -9.01 15.90
CA PRO A 28 5.75 -8.25 15.54
C PRO A 28 6.08 -6.75 15.51
N LEU A 29 5.77 -6.11 14.38
CA LEU A 29 5.95 -4.68 14.18
C LEU A 29 5.35 -3.89 15.36
N HIS A 30 6.21 -3.23 16.14
CA HIS A 30 5.78 -2.40 17.25
C HIS A 30 5.17 -1.11 16.72
N MET A 31 3.83 -1.03 16.68
CA MET A 31 3.13 0.21 16.42
C MET A 31 3.03 1.05 17.69
N THR A 32 3.40 2.33 17.60
CA THR A 32 3.19 3.28 18.69
C THR A 32 1.71 3.38 19.06
N THR A 33 1.40 3.45 20.36
CA THR A 33 0.03 3.45 20.86
C THR A 33 -0.60 4.85 20.78
N LEU A 34 -1.77 4.94 20.14
CA LEU A 34 -2.62 6.14 20.16
C LEU A 34 -3.14 6.46 21.58
N SER A 35 -3.40 7.72 21.89
CA SER A 35 -4.20 8.12 23.06
C SER A 35 -5.64 7.62 22.99
N LYS A 36 -6.39 7.74 24.08
CA LYS A 36 -7.79 7.34 24.12
C LYS A 36 -8.64 8.23 23.20
N GLU A 37 -8.33 9.51 23.17
CA GLU A 37 -8.99 10.54 22.38
C GLU A 37 -8.74 10.31 20.88
N GLU A 38 -7.48 10.04 20.48
CA GLU A 38 -7.12 9.71 19.10
C GLU A 38 -7.82 8.43 18.62
N ARG A 39 -7.82 7.35 19.42
CA ARG A 39 -8.55 6.12 19.06
C ARG A 39 -10.04 6.37 18.85
N ALA A 40 -10.66 7.14 19.75
CA ALA A 40 -12.08 7.46 19.66
C ALA A 40 -12.38 8.31 18.41
N TRP A 41 -11.49 9.24 18.06
CA TRP A 41 -11.61 10.05 16.86
C TRP A 41 -11.43 9.21 15.59
N VAL A 42 -10.37 8.41 15.48
CA VAL A 42 -10.13 7.49 14.35
C VAL A 42 -11.31 6.57 14.13
N LYS A 43 -11.88 6.01 15.21
CA LYS A 43 -13.06 5.16 15.11
C LYS A 43 -14.24 5.91 14.49
N LYS A 44 -14.52 7.15 14.89
CA LYS A 44 -15.62 7.94 14.33
C LYS A 44 -15.41 8.23 12.84
N VAL A 45 -14.18 8.55 12.42
CA VAL A 45 -13.86 8.77 11.00
C VAL A 45 -14.07 7.48 10.20
N ASN A 46 -13.56 6.34 10.67
CA ASN A 46 -13.75 5.05 10.01
C ASN A 46 -15.23 4.65 9.94
N ASP A 47 -15.98 4.82 11.04
CA ASP A 47 -17.42 4.56 11.08
C ASP A 47 -18.21 5.45 10.10
N LEU A 48 -17.76 6.69 9.88
CA LEU A 48 -18.36 7.63 8.92
C LEU A 48 -18.06 7.18 7.48
N LEU A 49 -16.80 6.89 7.16
CA LEU A 49 -16.39 6.42 5.83
C LEU A 49 -17.10 5.10 5.47
N ALA A 50 -17.23 4.17 6.42
CA ALA A 50 -17.93 2.90 6.22
C ALA A 50 -19.43 3.06 5.93
N LYS A 51 -20.03 4.21 6.29
CA LYS A 51 -21.43 4.56 6.01
C LYS A 51 -21.59 5.42 4.75
N CYS A 52 -20.55 5.55 3.92
CA CYS A 52 -20.65 6.26 2.66
C CYS A 52 -21.86 5.73 1.85
N PRO A 53 -22.77 6.60 1.38
CA PRO A 53 -23.99 6.16 0.70
C PRO A 53 -23.73 5.66 -0.73
N SER A 54 -22.51 5.84 -1.24
CA SER A 54 -22.14 5.57 -2.62
C SER A 54 -21.12 4.45 -2.70
N LYS A 55 -21.29 3.57 -3.69
CA LYS A 55 -20.31 2.53 -4.04
C LYS A 55 -19.37 2.97 -5.17
N ARG A 56 -19.65 4.10 -5.81
CA ARG A 56 -18.86 4.61 -6.94
C ARG A 56 -17.72 5.54 -6.55
N LEU A 57 -17.56 5.86 -5.26
CA LEU A 57 -16.46 6.74 -4.83
C LEU A 57 -15.19 5.91 -4.65
N GLY A 58 -14.20 6.15 -5.50
CA GLY A 58 -12.81 5.78 -5.29
C GLY A 58 -12.02 6.96 -4.72
N PHE A 59 -10.85 6.69 -4.16
CA PHE A 59 -10.01 7.70 -3.51
C PHE A 59 -8.54 7.51 -3.87
N TYR A 60 -7.81 8.61 -4.12
CA TYR A 60 -6.35 8.61 -4.24
C TYR A 60 -5.76 9.90 -3.66
N THR A 61 -4.45 9.91 -3.45
CA THR A 61 -3.69 11.12 -3.09
C THR A 61 -2.37 11.10 -3.84
N ILE A 62 -1.73 12.26 -3.94
CA ILE A 62 -0.38 12.44 -4.49
C ILE A 62 0.60 13.00 -3.45
N GLY A 63 0.17 13.11 -2.18
CA GLY A 63 1.01 13.61 -1.09
C GLY A 63 0.58 14.93 -0.47
N ASP A 64 -0.50 15.53 -0.96
CA ASP A 64 -1.03 16.79 -0.44
C ASP A 64 -1.99 16.58 0.75
N ALA A 65 -2.49 17.67 1.31
CA ALA A 65 -3.47 17.66 2.41
C ALA A 65 -4.90 17.35 1.95
N TYR A 66 -5.07 16.81 0.74
CA TYR A 66 -6.35 16.41 0.19
C TYR A 66 -6.30 15.01 -0.41
N VAL A 67 -7.39 14.29 -0.25
CA VAL A 67 -7.65 13.02 -0.90
C VAL A 67 -8.64 13.29 -2.04
N GLU A 68 -8.19 13.04 -3.26
CA GLU A 68 -8.99 13.13 -4.47
C GLU A 68 -10.04 12.03 -4.49
N ILE A 69 -11.24 12.36 -4.93
CA ILE A 69 -12.38 11.45 -5.10
C ILE A 69 -12.60 11.27 -6.60
N TYR A 70 -12.67 10.02 -7.05
CA TYR A 70 -12.97 9.70 -8.45
C TYR A 70 -14.15 8.73 -8.58
N ASP A 71 -14.72 8.66 -9.78
CA ASP A 71 -15.75 7.70 -10.13
C ASP A 71 -15.14 6.32 -10.44
N ARG A 72 -15.23 5.42 -9.47
CA ARG A 72 -14.78 4.03 -9.58
C ARG A 72 -15.53 3.23 -10.65
N THR A 73 -16.69 3.69 -11.12
CA THR A 73 -17.34 2.99 -12.24
C THR A 73 -16.54 3.08 -13.55
N LEU A 74 -15.55 3.97 -13.62
CA LEU A 74 -14.63 4.16 -14.75
C LEU A 74 -13.23 3.58 -14.46
N GLU A 75 -13.08 2.72 -13.44
CA GLU A 75 -11.76 2.21 -13.01
C GLU A 75 -11.08 1.36 -14.10
N ASP A 76 -11.85 0.61 -14.90
CA ASP A 76 -11.32 -0.15 -16.02
C ASP A 76 -10.76 0.78 -17.12
N GLU A 77 -11.47 1.86 -17.47
CA GLU A 77 -10.99 2.86 -18.43
C GLU A 77 -9.76 3.64 -17.91
N ILE A 78 -9.71 3.91 -16.61
CA ILE A 78 -8.54 4.50 -15.96
C ILE A 78 -7.34 3.56 -16.09
N ASN A 79 -7.52 2.27 -15.79
CA ASN A 79 -6.46 1.27 -15.90
C ASN A 79 -5.99 1.10 -17.36
N ASP A 80 -6.90 1.13 -18.33
CA ASP A 80 -6.53 1.11 -19.76
C ASP A 80 -5.66 2.32 -20.17
N GLN A 81 -5.91 3.52 -19.60
CA GLN A 81 -5.07 4.70 -19.82
C GLN A 81 -3.67 4.54 -19.19
N MET A 82 -3.58 3.88 -18.04
CA MET A 82 -2.33 3.56 -17.37
C MET A 82 -1.52 2.53 -18.17
N ASP A 83 -2.15 1.41 -18.53
CA ASP A 83 -1.51 0.29 -19.23
C ASP A 83 -1.06 0.65 -20.65
N SER A 84 -1.81 1.54 -21.31
CA SER A 84 -1.40 2.07 -22.62
C SER A 84 -0.26 3.09 -22.55
N GLY A 85 0.16 3.49 -21.34
CA GLY A 85 1.21 4.49 -21.13
C GLY A 85 0.82 5.92 -21.51
N LYS A 86 -0.47 6.18 -21.79
CA LYS A 86 -0.96 7.48 -22.24
C LYS A 86 -1.07 8.50 -21.10
N ALA A 87 -1.32 8.04 -19.88
CA ALA A 87 -1.50 8.90 -18.72
C ALA A 87 -0.21 9.17 -17.94
N GLY A 88 0.70 8.19 -17.86
CA GLY A 88 1.95 8.27 -17.09
C GLY A 88 1.76 8.20 -15.56
N ASP A 89 0.63 8.69 -15.04
CA ASP A 89 0.27 8.67 -13.62
C ASP A 89 -1.25 8.52 -13.43
N PHE A 90 -1.68 7.94 -12.31
CA PHE A 90 -3.09 7.59 -12.07
C PHE A 90 -4.00 8.81 -12.06
N CYS A 91 -3.52 9.92 -11.48
CA CYS A 91 -4.27 11.18 -11.42
C CYS A 91 -4.53 11.77 -12.83
N ILE A 92 -3.62 11.57 -13.79
CA ILE A 92 -3.79 12.02 -15.17
C ILE A 92 -4.78 11.11 -15.90
N ALA A 93 -4.74 9.79 -15.64
CA ALA A 93 -5.71 8.84 -16.20
C ALA A 93 -7.15 9.19 -15.78
N VAL A 94 -7.37 9.51 -14.50
CA VAL A 94 -8.65 9.99 -13.96
C VAL A 94 -9.15 11.23 -14.72
N GLN A 95 -8.26 12.18 -15.03
CA GLN A 95 -8.61 13.38 -15.79
C GLN A 95 -8.98 13.07 -17.24
N HIS A 96 -8.25 12.16 -17.89
CA HIS A 96 -8.50 11.78 -19.29
C HIS A 96 -9.89 11.15 -19.51
N VAL A 97 -10.42 10.47 -18.50
CA VAL A 97 -11.74 9.81 -18.56
C VAL A 97 -12.85 10.61 -17.88
N ASP A 98 -12.57 11.86 -17.45
CA ASP A 98 -13.52 12.73 -16.74
C ASP A 98 -14.11 12.10 -15.46
N ALA A 99 -13.28 11.37 -14.70
CA ALA A 99 -13.71 10.65 -13.50
C ALA A 99 -13.58 11.47 -12.20
N ALA A 100 -13.09 12.70 -12.23
CA ALA A 100 -12.87 13.49 -11.01
C ALA A 100 -14.20 13.97 -10.38
N LEU A 101 -14.36 13.78 -9.06
CA LEU A 101 -15.60 14.08 -8.32
C LEU A 101 -15.44 15.11 -7.18
N GLY A 102 -14.21 15.46 -6.80
CA GLY A 102 -13.91 16.43 -5.74
C GLY A 102 -12.88 15.91 -4.74
N THR A 103 -12.81 16.50 -3.55
CA THR A 103 -11.78 16.19 -2.55
C THR A 103 -12.32 16.04 -1.12
N LEU A 104 -11.61 15.26 -0.31
CA LEU A 104 -11.68 15.29 1.15
C LEU A 104 -10.46 16.05 1.68
N ASN A 105 -10.69 17.06 2.53
CA ASN A 105 -9.61 17.89 3.09
C ASN A 105 -9.16 17.35 4.44
N PHE A 106 -7.85 17.15 4.59
CA PHE A 106 -7.20 16.69 5.81
C PHE A 106 -6.38 17.83 6.44
N PRO A 107 -6.15 17.79 7.77
CA PRO A 107 -5.36 18.81 8.46
C PRO A 107 -3.85 18.70 8.20
N ALA A 108 -3.40 17.62 7.56
CA ALA A 108 -2.00 17.34 7.24
C ALA A 108 -1.91 16.57 5.92
N ALA A 109 -0.71 16.51 5.34
CA ALA A 109 -0.43 15.75 4.13
C ALA A 109 -0.82 14.27 4.28
N VAL A 110 -1.52 13.73 3.27
CA VAL A 110 -1.79 12.30 3.13
C VAL A 110 -0.85 11.77 2.05
N HIS A 111 0.21 11.09 2.48
CA HIS A 111 1.23 10.58 1.56
C HIS A 111 0.73 9.39 0.76
N SER A 112 0.96 9.44 -0.56
CA SER A 112 0.90 8.27 -1.42
C SER A 112 2.22 7.53 -1.32
N THR A 113 2.17 6.25 -0.95
CA THR A 113 3.33 5.36 -1.00
C THR A 113 3.17 4.45 -2.21
N ALA A 114 4.24 4.23 -2.96
CA ALA A 114 4.23 3.27 -4.05
C ALA A 114 3.72 1.91 -3.56
N GLY A 115 2.71 1.38 -4.27
CA GLY A 115 2.13 0.05 -4.04
C GLY A 115 2.83 -1.01 -4.87
#